data_AF-A0A847NKI4-F1
#
_entry.id   AF-A0A847NKI4-F1
#
_cell.length_a   1.000
_cell.length_b   1.000
_cell.length_c   1.000
_cell.angle_alpha   90.00
_cell.angle_beta   90.00
_cell.angle_gamma   90.00
#
_symmetry.space_group_name_H-M   'P 1'
#
loop_
_entity.id
_entity.type
_entity.pdbx_description
1 polymer ?
#
loop_
_entity_poly.entity_id
_entity_poly.type
_entity_poly.pdbx_seq_one_letter_code
_entity_poly.pdbx_strand_id
1 'polypeptide(L)'
;MGLNTILYYIIGLFLLYLLGLLLVWPIKKIVKLIFNGILGGIILLIFNFIGKFFGLSIAINPLNAIIVGFLGVPGVILLLVLQVIL
;
A
#
# COMPACT_ATOMS: atom_id res chain seq x y z
N MET A 1 -36.30 16.52 -29.29
CA MET A 1 -35.34 16.75 -28.17
C MET A 1 -34.71 18.11 -28.39
N GLY A 2 -34.75 19.01 -27.40
CA GLY A 2 -34.15 20.34 -27.53
C GLY A 2 -32.63 20.28 -27.39
N LEU A 3 -31.90 21.21 -28.05
CA LEU A 3 -30.43 21.28 -27.98
C LEU A 3 -29.89 21.25 -26.54
N ASN A 4 -30.62 21.92 -25.63
CA ASN A 4 -30.30 21.99 -24.20
C ASN A 4 -30.27 20.61 -23.53
N THR A 5 -31.21 19.72 -23.87
CA THR A 5 -31.25 18.36 -23.27
C THR A 5 -30.03 17.55 -23.67
N ILE A 6 -29.60 17.63 -24.93
CA ILE A 6 -28.39 16.95 -25.43
C ILE A 6 -27.15 17.48 -24.71
N LEU A 7 -27.06 18.80 -24.50
CA LEU A 7 -25.95 19.43 -23.79
C LEU A 7 -25.84 18.95 -22.33
N TYR A 8 -26.96 18.87 -21.62
CA TYR A 8 -26.99 18.36 -20.24
C TYR A 8 -26.56 16.89 -20.15
N TYR A 9 -26.95 16.05 -21.12
CA TYR A 9 -26.48 14.66 -21.18
C TYR A 9 -24.97 14.57 -21.39
N ILE A 10 -24.41 15.36 -22.30
CA ILE A 10 -22.95 15.37 -22.56
C ILE A 10 -22.19 15.80 -21.30
N ILE A 11 -22.63 16.89 -20.67
CA ILE A 11 -22.01 17.41 -19.44
C ILE A 11 -22.12 16.39 -18.30
N GLY A 12 -23.28 15.75 -18.14
CA GLY A 12 -23.50 14.72 -17.13
C GLY A 12 -22.62 13.50 -17.33
N LEU A 13 -22.48 13.00 -18.57
CA LEU A 13 -21.58 11.89 -18.90
C LEU A 13 -20.12 12.26 -18.64
N PHE A 14 -19.71 13.48 -18.99
CA PHE A 14 -18.35 13.97 -18.78
C PHE A 14 -18.01 14.07 -17.28
N LEU A 15 -18.91 14.61 -16.47
CA LEU A 15 -18.77 14.67 -15.01
C LEU A 15 -18.69 13.27 -14.39
N LEU A 16 -19.54 12.35 -14.84
CA LEU A 16 -19.52 10.96 -14.38
C LEU A 16 -18.18 10.28 -14.70
N TYR A 17 -17.64 10.50 -15.90
CA TYR A 17 -16.34 9.99 -16.30
C TYR A 17 -15.19 10.52 -15.42
N LEU A 18 -15.19 11.83 -15.13
CA LEU A 18 -14.22 12.46 -14.24
C LEU A 18 -14.29 11.89 -12.82
N LEU A 19 -15.50 11.72 -12.27
CA LEU A 19 -15.70 11.12 -10.94
C LEU A 19 -15.23 9.66 -10.91
N GLY A 20 -15.53 8.88 -11.95
CA GLY A 20 -15.04 7.52 -12.09
C GLY A 20 -13.51 7.45 -12.12
N LEU A 21 -12.85 8.35 -12.87
CA LEU A 21 -11.40 8.40 -12.95
C LEU A 21 -10.76 8.78 -11.59
N LEU A 22 -11.35 9.75 -10.90
CA LEU A 22 -10.90 10.21 -9.59
C LEU A 22 -10.96 9.09 -8.54
N LEU A 23 -11.97 8.22 -8.60
CA LEU A 23 -12.13 7.09 -7.67
C LEU A 23 -11.22 5.90 -8.02
N VAL A 24 -10.98 5.61 -9.29
CA VAL A 24 -10.15 4.46 -9.70
C VAL A 24 -8.67 4.66 -9.36
N TRP A 25 -8.18 5.90 -9.38
CA TRP A 25 -6.79 6.21 -9.05
C TRP A 25 -6.35 5.83 -7.62
N PRO A 26 -7.07 6.19 -6.53
CA PRO A 26 -6.71 5.79 -5.17
C PRO A 26 -6.87 4.28 -4.95
N ILE A 27 -7.89 3.64 -5.54
CA ILE A 27 -8.12 2.20 -5.39
C ILE A 27 -6.90 1.41 -5.88
N LYS A 28 -6.35 1.76 -7.05
CA LYS A 28 -5.14 1.10 -7.58
C LYS A 28 -3.94 1.23 -6.63
N LYS A 29 -3.77 2.38 -5.97
CA LYS A 29 -2.68 2.59 -5.00
C LYS A 29 -2.88 1.77 -3.73
N ILE A 30 -4.11 1.71 -3.20
CA ILE A 30 -4.44 0.91 -2.01
C ILE A 30 -4.16 -0.57 -2.29
N VAL A 31 -4.59 -1.09 -3.44
CA VAL A 31 -4.33 -2.49 -3.83
C VAL A 31 -2.82 -2.75 -3.88
N LYS A 32 -2.03 -1.87 -4.53
CA LYS A 32 -0.57 -2.01 -4.57
C LYS A 32 0.06 -2.02 -3.16
N LEU A 33 -0.44 -1.18 -2.27
CA LEU A 33 0.03 -1.08 -0.89
C LEU A 33 -0.30 -2.34 -0.08
N ILE A 34 -1.47 -2.95 -0.30
CA ILE A 34 -1.83 -4.25 0.29
C ILE A 34 -0.88 -5.35 -0.20
N PHE A 35 -0.62 -5.44 -1.51
CA PHE A 35 0.31 -6.44 -2.05
C PHE A 35 1.72 -6.29 -1.49
N ASN A 36 2.24 -5.06 -1.44
CA ASN A 36 3.54 -4.79 -0.82
C ASN A 36 3.53 -5.14 0.67
N GLY A 37 2.48 -4.78 1.41
CA GLY A 37 2.32 -5.14 2.82
C GLY A 37 2.31 -6.65 3.05
N ILE A 38 1.62 -7.43 2.21
CA ILE A 38 1.63 -8.90 2.30
C ILE A 38 3.04 -9.44 2.07
N LEU A 39 3.73 -8.97 1.02
CA LEU A 39 5.11 -9.39 0.72
C LEU A 39 6.06 -9.05 1.88
N GLY A 40 5.98 -7.84 2.43
CA GLY A 40 6.81 -7.46 3.57
C GLY A 40 6.46 -8.19 4.86
N GLY A 41 5.19 -8.54 5.06
CA GLY A 41 4.76 -9.41 6.16
C GLY A 41 5.36 -10.82 6.05
N ILE A 42 5.41 -11.37 4.85
CA ILE A 42 6.08 -12.66 4.57
C ILE A 42 7.59 -12.56 4.84
N ILE A 43 8.24 -11.48 4.37
CA ILE A 43 9.67 -11.25 4.64
C ILE A 43 9.94 -11.14 6.15
N LEU A 44 9.11 -10.40 6.89
CA LEU A 44 9.23 -10.28 8.35
C LEU A 44 8.98 -11.60 9.07
N LEU A 45 8.06 -12.43 8.59
CA LEU A 45 7.83 -13.77 9.14
C LEU A 45 9.08 -14.65 8.98
N ILE A 46 9.65 -14.69 7.78
CA ILE A 46 10.86 -15.46 7.49
C ILE A 46 12.03 -14.91 8.32
N PHE A 47 12.17 -13.58 8.35
CA PHE A 47 13.21 -12.93 9.14
C PHE A 47 13.08 -13.26 10.62
N ASN A 48 11.89 -13.15 11.22
CA ASN A 48 11.69 -13.46 12.63
C ASN A 48 11.92 -14.94 12.95
N PHE A 49 11.60 -15.84 12.02
CA PHE A 49 11.85 -17.26 12.19
C PHE A 49 13.36 -17.56 12.33
N ILE A 50 14.17 -16.93 11.48
CA ILE A 50 15.63 -17.07 11.49
C ILE A 50 16.26 -16.23 12.62
N GLY A 51 15.78 -15.00 12.79
CA GLY A 51 16.23 -14.01 13.77
C GLY A 51 16.03 -14.47 15.20
N LYS A 52 15.01 -15.29 15.47
CA LYS A 52 14.79 -15.89 16.80
C LYS A 52 15.99 -16.70 17.30
N PHE A 53 16.77 -17.33 16.40
CA PHE A 53 18.02 -18.00 16.77
C PHE A 53 19.12 -17.04 17.23
N PHE A 54 19.06 -15.78 16.78
CA PHE A 54 19.99 -14.70 17.13
C PHE A 54 19.45 -13.77 18.22
N GLY A 55 18.26 -14.05 18.78
CA GLY A 55 17.57 -13.16 19.72
C GLY A 55 17.00 -11.89 19.08
N LEU A 56 16.97 -11.79 17.74
CA LEU A 56 16.41 -10.66 17.00
C LEU A 56 14.98 -10.95 16.60
N SER A 57 14.05 -10.05 16.94
CA SER A 57 12.66 -10.15 16.51
C SER A 57 12.06 -8.76 16.30
N ILE A 58 11.38 -8.59 15.17
CA ILE A 58 10.70 -7.35 14.78
C ILE A 58 9.20 -7.59 14.85
N ALA A 59 8.44 -6.65 15.42
CA ALA A 59 6.98 -6.78 15.46
C ALA A 59 6.37 -6.87 14.04
N ILE A 60 5.52 -7.87 13.79
CA ILE A 60 4.81 -8.01 12.51
C ILE A 60 3.52 -7.21 12.62
N ASN A 61 3.55 -5.95 12.16
CA ASN A 61 2.39 -5.08 12.07
C ASN A 61 2.24 -4.55 10.62
N PRO A 62 1.07 -4.02 10.23
CA PRO A 62 0.87 -3.53 8.87
C PRO A 62 1.87 -2.44 8.45
N LEU A 63 2.29 -1.58 9.39
CA LEU A 63 3.24 -0.50 9.12
C LEU A 63 4.62 -1.06 8.76
N ASN A 64 5.19 -1.92 9.60
CA ASN A 64 6.46 -2.61 9.42
C ASN A 64 6.42 -3.48 8.16
N ALA A 65 5.30 -4.16 7.92
CA ALA A 65 5.09 -4.97 6.72
C ALA A 65 5.07 -4.12 5.44
N ILE A 66 4.48 -2.92 5.45
CA ILE A 66 4.55 -2.00 4.31
C ILE A 66 5.97 -1.45 4.13
N ILE A 67 6.66 -1.07 5.21
CA ILE A 67 8.04 -0.56 5.17
C ILE A 67 8.98 -1.61 4.57
N VAL A 68 8.94 -2.85 5.08
CA VAL A 68 9.73 -3.97 4.57
C VAL A 68 9.27 -4.41 3.19
N GLY A 69 7.97 -4.35 2.91
CA GLY A 69 7.42 -4.68 1.60
C GLY A 69 7.83 -3.69 0.51
N PHE A 70 8.05 -2.43 0.88
CA PHE A 70 8.50 -1.38 -0.03
C PHE A 70 10.02 -1.36 -0.17
N LEU A 71 10.76 -1.50 0.93
CA LEU A 71 12.21 -1.39 0.96
C LEU A 71 12.94 -2.74 0.83
N GLY A 72 12.28 -3.86 1.06
CA GLY A 72 12.87 -5.20 1.09
C GLY A 72 13.79 -5.42 2.30
N VAL A 73 14.95 -6.05 2.05
CA VAL A 73 16.00 -6.29 3.05
C VAL A 73 16.48 -4.98 3.72
N PRO A 74 16.71 -3.86 3.00
CA PRO A 74 16.95 -2.56 3.62
C PRO A 74 15.91 -2.15 4.67
N GLY A 75 14.64 -2.48 4.46
CA GLY A 75 13.57 -2.18 5.41
C GLY A 75 13.70 -2.96 6.71
N VAL A 76 14.15 -4.22 6.64
CA VAL A 76 14.42 -5.02 7.84
C VAL A 76 15.57 -4.42 8.64
N ILE A 77 16.66 -4.01 7.96
CA ILE A 77 17.81 -3.36 8.60
C ILE A 77 17.38 -2.05 9.27
N LEU A 78 16.57 -1.23 8.58
CA LEU A 78 16.05 0.02 9.13
C LEU A 78 15.25 -0.22 10.42
N LEU A 79 14.37 -1.22 10.43
CA LEU A 79 13.56 -1.54 11.61
C LEU A 79 14.40 -2.06 12.77
N LEU A 80 15.45 -2.86 12.51
CA LEU A 80 16.39 -3.28 13.55
C LEU A 80 17.14 -2.10 14.16
N VAL A 81 17.61 -1.16 13.34
CA VAL A 81 18.28 0.05 13.83
C VAL A 81 17.32 0.89 14.68
N LEU A 82 16.08 1.07 14.22
CA LEU A 82 15.03 1.75 14.98
C LEU A 82 14.76 1.08 16.33
N GLN A 83 14.73 -0.25 16.37
CA GLN A 83 14.52 -1.03 17.59
C GLN A 83 15.69 -0.96 18.59
N VAL A 84 16.90 -0.63 18.12
CA VAL A 84 18.07 -0.43 19.00
C VAL A 84 18.13 1.00 19.54
N ILE A 85 17.62 1.98 18.79
CA ILE A 85 17.64 3.40 19.16
C ILE A 85 16.47 3.77 20.09
N LEU A 86 15.30 3.17 19.90
CA LEU A 86 14.07 3.41 20.69
C LEU A 86 13.91 2.38 21.81
#